data_AF-A0A447JFJ3-F1
#
_entry.id   AF-A0A447JFJ3-F1
#
_cell.length_a   1.000
_cell.length_b   1.000
_cell.length_c   1.000
_cell.angle_alpha   90.00
_cell.angle_beta   90.00
_cell.angle_gamma   90.00
#
_symmetry.space_group_name_H-M   'P 1'
#
loop_
_entity.id
_entity.type
_entity.pdbx_description
1 polymer ?
#
loop_
_entity_poly.entity_id
_entity_poly.type
_entity_poly.pdbx_seq_one_letter_code
_entity_poly.pdbx_strand_id
1 'polypeptide(L)'
;MPSGLQELSVSDNQLASLPTLPSELYKLWAYNNRLTSLPALPSGLKELIVSGNRLTSLPVLPSELKELMVSGNRLTSLPMLPSGLLSLSVYRNQLTRLPESLIHLSSETTVNLEGNPLSERTLQALREITSAPGYSGPIIRFDMAGASAPRETRALHLAAADWLVPAREGEPAPADRWHMFGQEDNADAFSLFLDRLSETENFIKDAGFKAQISSWLAQTG
;
A
#
# COMPACT_ATOMS: atom_id res chain seq x y z
N MET A 1 -29.96 -13.46 9.13
CA MET A 1 -29.93 -13.63 7.67
C MET A 1 -30.54 -14.99 7.35
N PRO A 2 -31.34 -15.15 6.27
CA PRO A 2 -31.83 -16.46 5.83
C PRO A 2 -30.63 -17.36 5.47
N SER A 3 -30.65 -18.63 5.86
CA SER A 3 -29.52 -19.55 5.65
C SER A 3 -29.26 -19.87 4.17
N GLY A 4 -30.30 -19.84 3.33
CA GLY A 4 -30.20 -20.09 1.89
C GLY A 4 -30.07 -18.83 1.02
N LEU A 5 -29.73 -17.68 1.60
CA LEU A 5 -29.56 -16.45 0.82
C LEU A 5 -28.31 -16.56 -0.06
N GLN A 6 -28.50 -16.37 -1.36
CA GLN A 6 -27.44 -16.54 -2.37
C GLN A 6 -26.86 -15.21 -2.88
N GLU A 7 -27.70 -14.18 -2.95
CA GLU A 7 -27.31 -12.82 -3.33
C GLU A 7 -27.69 -11.83 -2.22
N LEU A 8 -26.75 -10.95 -1.86
CA LEU A 8 -26.99 -9.87 -0.93
C LEU A 8 -26.51 -8.56 -1.57
N SER A 9 -27.47 -7.68 -1.86
CA SER A 9 -27.22 -6.31 -2.32
C SER A 9 -27.76 -5.31 -1.31
N VAL A 10 -26.87 -4.58 -0.67
CA VAL A 10 -27.16 -3.57 0.38
C VAL A 10 -26.36 -2.29 0.16
N SER A 11 -26.08 -1.99 -1.10
CA SER A 11 -25.31 -0.81 -1.52
C SER A 11 -26.04 0.52 -1.23
N ASP A 12 -25.29 1.62 -1.22
CA ASP A 12 -25.81 2.99 -1.02
C ASP A 12 -26.60 3.17 0.28
N ASN A 13 -26.07 2.63 1.36
CA ASN A 13 -26.65 2.69 2.69
C ASN A 13 -25.67 3.34 3.69
N GLN A 14 -26.00 3.27 4.98
CA GLN A 14 -25.16 3.79 6.07
C GLN A 14 -24.69 2.68 7.00
N LEU A 15 -24.55 1.45 6.49
CA LEU A 15 -24.17 0.29 7.28
C LEU A 15 -22.78 0.47 7.87
N ALA A 16 -22.68 0.34 9.19
CA ALA A 16 -21.40 0.36 9.90
C ALA A 16 -20.73 -1.03 9.90
N SER A 17 -21.52 -2.10 9.79
CA SER A 17 -21.06 -3.49 9.77
C SER A 17 -22.04 -4.38 9.03
N LEU A 18 -21.56 -5.53 8.54
CA LEU A 18 -22.41 -6.62 8.05
C LEU A 18 -22.53 -7.72 9.12
N PRO A 19 -23.68 -8.39 9.24
CA PRO A 19 -23.79 -9.59 10.07
C PRO A 19 -23.01 -10.76 9.46
N THR A 20 -22.93 -11.88 10.18
CA THR A 20 -22.41 -13.14 9.62
C THR A 20 -23.11 -13.48 8.30
N LEU A 21 -22.29 -13.75 7.28
CA LEU A 21 -22.77 -14.06 5.94
C LEU A 21 -23.21 -15.53 5.86
N PRO A 22 -24.29 -15.84 5.12
CA PRO A 22 -24.73 -17.21 4.89
C PRO A 22 -23.73 -17.97 4.00
N SER A 23 -23.61 -19.29 4.20
CA SER A 23 -22.64 -20.14 3.50
C SER A 23 -22.87 -20.20 1.98
N GLU A 24 -24.13 -20.12 1.55
CA GLU A 24 -24.54 -20.24 0.14
C GLU A 24 -24.43 -18.93 -0.64
N LEU A 25 -23.96 -17.85 0.00
CA LEU A 25 -23.83 -16.55 -0.63
C LEU A 25 -22.71 -16.57 -1.68
N TYR A 26 -23.08 -16.43 -2.96
CA TYR A 26 -22.10 -16.31 -4.04
C TYR A 26 -21.87 -14.86 -4.49
N LYS A 27 -22.73 -13.92 -4.09
CA LYS A 27 -22.64 -12.52 -4.49
C LYS A 27 -22.94 -11.56 -3.35
N LEU A 28 -21.99 -10.65 -3.09
CA LEU A 28 -22.11 -9.62 -2.07
C LEU A 28 -21.78 -8.25 -2.65
N TRP A 29 -22.81 -7.39 -2.75
CA TRP A 29 -22.67 -5.98 -3.11
C TRP A 29 -23.07 -5.11 -1.91
N ALA A 30 -22.11 -4.36 -1.38
CA ALA A 30 -22.30 -3.44 -0.26
C ALA A 30 -21.48 -2.15 -0.46
N TYR A 31 -21.42 -1.67 -1.70
CA TYR A 31 -20.69 -0.43 -2.02
C TYR A 31 -21.38 0.81 -1.44
N ASN A 32 -20.64 1.90 -1.28
CA ASN A 32 -21.11 3.18 -0.71
C ASN A 32 -21.81 2.99 0.65
N ASN A 33 -21.07 2.44 1.61
CA ASN A 33 -21.51 2.26 2.99
C ASN A 33 -20.47 2.87 3.96
N ARG A 34 -20.53 2.52 5.25
CA ARG A 34 -19.58 2.98 6.27
C ARG A 34 -18.84 1.81 6.93
N LEU A 35 -18.70 0.69 6.21
CA LEU A 35 -18.08 -0.53 6.72
C LEU A 35 -16.60 -0.28 7.03
N THR A 36 -16.17 -0.63 8.24
CA THR A 36 -14.75 -0.57 8.66
C THR A 36 -14.06 -1.92 8.60
N SER A 37 -14.84 -3.01 8.59
CA SER A 37 -14.37 -4.39 8.42
C SER A 37 -15.43 -5.23 7.72
N LEU A 38 -15.03 -6.40 7.23
CA LEU A 38 -15.93 -7.43 6.72
C LEU A 38 -15.92 -8.66 7.65
N PRO A 39 -17.05 -9.37 7.79
CA PRO A 39 -17.08 -10.69 8.40
C PRO A 39 -16.31 -11.71 7.55
N ALA A 40 -16.15 -12.93 8.06
CA ALA A 40 -15.60 -14.03 7.28
C ALA A 40 -16.42 -14.23 5.99
N LEU A 41 -15.72 -14.39 4.86
CA LEU A 41 -16.33 -14.57 3.56
C LEU A 41 -16.70 -16.05 3.36
N PRO A 42 -17.89 -16.33 2.78
CA PRO A 42 -18.27 -17.69 2.41
C PRO A 42 -17.32 -18.26 1.35
N SER A 43 -17.05 -19.57 1.42
CA SER A 43 -16.10 -20.25 0.53
C SER A 43 -16.52 -20.22 -0.95
N GLY A 44 -17.82 -20.17 -1.23
CA GLY A 44 -18.40 -20.10 -2.58
C GLY A 44 -18.64 -18.68 -3.11
N LEU A 45 -18.14 -17.64 -2.42
CA LEU A 45 -18.32 -16.26 -2.87
C LEU A 45 -17.55 -16.02 -4.19
N LYS A 46 -18.25 -15.53 -5.21
CA LYS A 46 -17.73 -15.25 -6.55
C LYS A 46 -17.57 -13.75 -6.80
N GLU A 47 -18.47 -12.93 -6.25
CA GLU A 47 -18.45 -11.47 -6.42
C GLU A 47 -18.43 -10.77 -5.07
N LEU A 48 -17.44 -9.89 -4.88
CA LEU A 48 -17.34 -9.01 -3.71
C LEU A 48 -17.14 -7.56 -4.18
N ILE A 49 -18.20 -6.77 -4.07
CA ILE A 49 -18.20 -5.34 -4.42
C ILE A 49 -18.50 -4.51 -3.17
N VAL A 50 -17.46 -3.91 -2.59
CA VAL A 50 -17.53 -3.14 -1.34
C VAL A 50 -16.79 -1.79 -1.47
N SER A 51 -16.74 -1.24 -2.69
CA SER A 51 -16.17 0.07 -2.97
C SER A 51 -16.83 1.19 -2.17
N GLY A 52 -16.12 2.29 -1.90
CA GLY A 52 -16.68 3.46 -1.20
C GLY A 52 -17.02 3.17 0.26
N ASN A 53 -16.17 2.42 0.96
CA ASN A 53 -16.30 2.11 2.38
C ASN A 53 -15.10 2.67 3.17
N ARG A 54 -14.89 2.22 4.40
CA ARG A 54 -13.80 2.63 5.29
C ARG A 54 -12.94 1.44 5.72
N LEU A 55 -12.87 0.39 4.90
CA LEU A 55 -12.15 -0.84 5.20
C LEU A 55 -10.65 -0.56 5.29
N THR A 56 -10.01 -1.02 6.37
CA THR A 56 -8.55 -0.94 6.56
C THR A 56 -7.82 -2.23 6.17
N SER A 57 -8.56 -3.35 6.15
CA SER A 57 -8.07 -4.67 5.75
C SER A 57 -9.20 -5.51 5.17
N LEU A 58 -8.84 -6.57 4.44
CA LEU A 58 -9.77 -7.60 3.97
C LEU A 58 -9.53 -8.91 4.74
N PRO A 59 -10.58 -9.72 4.99
CA PRO A 59 -10.41 -11.10 5.44
C PRO A 59 -9.76 -11.96 4.35
N VAL A 60 -9.49 -13.22 4.67
CA VAL A 60 -9.04 -14.21 3.68
C VAL A 60 -10.06 -14.30 2.54
N LEU A 61 -9.56 -14.19 1.31
CA LEU A 61 -10.39 -14.27 0.12
C LEU A 61 -10.68 -15.74 -0.23
N PRO A 62 -11.91 -16.08 -0.61
CA PRO A 62 -12.25 -17.43 -1.03
C PRO A 62 -11.60 -17.74 -2.39
N SER A 63 -11.21 -19.00 -2.59
CA SER A 63 -10.52 -19.45 -3.80
C SER A 63 -11.36 -19.33 -5.08
N GLU A 64 -12.69 -19.31 -4.95
CA GLU A 64 -13.62 -19.19 -6.08
C GLU A 64 -13.91 -17.75 -6.51
N LEU A 65 -13.39 -16.76 -5.78
CA LEU A 65 -13.67 -15.35 -6.06
C LEU A 65 -13.20 -14.97 -7.46
N LYS A 66 -14.10 -14.34 -8.23
CA LYS A 66 -13.89 -13.89 -9.61
C LYS A 66 -13.78 -12.37 -9.69
N GLU A 67 -14.54 -11.66 -8.88
CA GLU A 67 -14.57 -10.20 -8.90
C GLU A 67 -14.33 -9.63 -7.50
N LEU A 68 -13.32 -8.76 -7.41
CA LEU A 68 -12.99 -8.02 -6.20
C LEU A 68 -12.93 -6.53 -6.49
N MET A 69 -13.96 -5.80 -6.07
CA MET A 69 -14.04 -4.34 -6.18
C MET A 69 -14.05 -3.71 -4.80
N VAL A 70 -12.94 -3.11 -4.40
CA VAL A 70 -12.71 -2.52 -3.07
C VAL A 70 -12.17 -1.09 -3.19
N SER A 71 -12.49 -0.41 -4.29
CA SER A 71 -11.99 0.94 -4.57
C SER A 71 -12.52 1.97 -3.56
N GLY A 72 -11.77 3.04 -3.28
CA GLY A 72 -12.20 4.09 -2.36
C GLY A 72 -12.35 3.60 -0.91
N ASN A 73 -11.37 2.82 -0.43
CA ASN A 73 -11.28 2.35 0.95
C ASN A 73 -9.98 2.88 1.60
N ARG A 74 -9.59 2.33 2.75
CA ARG A 74 -8.37 2.69 3.49
C ARG A 74 -7.42 1.49 3.63
N LEU A 75 -7.43 0.59 2.65
CA LEU A 75 -6.65 -0.64 2.70
C LEU A 75 -5.16 -0.31 2.67
N THR A 76 -4.41 -0.84 3.64
CA THR A 76 -2.95 -0.68 3.70
C THR A 76 -2.19 -1.85 3.07
N SER A 77 -2.86 -3.00 2.94
CA SER A 77 -2.34 -4.20 2.29
C SER A 77 -3.49 -5.02 1.68
N LEU A 78 -3.15 -5.96 0.79
CA LEU A 78 -4.07 -6.96 0.26
C LEU A 78 -3.70 -8.36 0.79
N PRO A 79 -4.69 -9.23 1.05
CA PRO A 79 -4.45 -10.64 1.30
C PRO A 79 -3.97 -11.35 0.02
N MET A 80 -3.63 -12.63 0.14
CA MET A 80 -3.36 -13.48 -1.04
C MET A 80 -4.56 -13.46 -1.99
N LEU A 81 -4.28 -13.21 -3.27
CA LEU A 81 -5.28 -13.13 -4.31
C LEU A 81 -5.55 -14.52 -4.89
N PRO A 82 -6.83 -14.91 -5.07
CA PRO A 82 -7.19 -16.14 -5.75
C PRO A 82 -6.68 -16.13 -7.19
N SER A 83 -6.06 -17.23 -7.65
CA SER A 83 -5.51 -17.33 -9.01
C SER A 83 -6.58 -17.22 -10.10
N GLY A 84 -7.83 -17.57 -9.78
CA GLY A 84 -8.97 -17.51 -10.69
C GLY A 84 -9.70 -16.16 -10.72
N LEU A 85 -9.16 -15.11 -10.10
CA LEU A 85 -9.72 -13.77 -10.10
C LEU A 85 -9.65 -13.18 -11.52
N LEU A 86 -10.72 -12.52 -11.97
CA LEU A 86 -10.85 -11.94 -13.31
C LEU A 86 -10.85 -10.40 -13.29
N SER A 87 -11.27 -9.81 -12.17
CA SER A 87 -11.24 -8.36 -12.00
C SER A 87 -10.82 -7.98 -10.58
N LEU A 88 -9.85 -7.07 -10.50
CA LEU A 88 -9.35 -6.49 -9.26
C LEU A 88 -9.32 -4.97 -9.37
N SER A 89 -10.18 -4.30 -8.61
CA SER A 89 -10.18 -2.84 -8.48
C SER A 89 -9.89 -2.43 -7.05
N VAL A 90 -8.68 -1.90 -6.83
CA VAL A 90 -8.22 -1.38 -5.54
C VAL A 90 -7.88 0.11 -5.63
N TYR A 91 -8.40 0.79 -6.66
CA TYR A 91 -8.27 2.22 -6.89
C TYR A 91 -8.56 3.05 -5.63
N ARG A 92 -7.78 4.10 -5.35
CA ARG A 92 -7.95 4.96 -4.16
C ARG A 92 -7.97 4.18 -2.86
N ASN A 93 -6.83 3.60 -2.51
CA ASN A 93 -6.56 2.99 -1.21
C ASN A 93 -5.24 3.53 -0.65
N GLN A 94 -4.70 2.90 0.39
CA GLN A 94 -3.44 3.28 1.06
C GLN A 94 -2.37 2.19 0.90
N LEU A 95 -2.41 1.45 -0.21
CA LEU A 95 -1.48 0.35 -0.46
C LEU A 95 -0.08 0.89 -0.73
N THR A 96 0.91 0.40 0.01
CA THR A 96 2.34 0.70 -0.20
C THR A 96 3.09 -0.44 -0.89
N ARG A 97 2.55 -1.66 -0.79
CA ARG A 97 3.06 -2.90 -1.37
C ARG A 97 1.92 -3.76 -1.91
N LEU A 98 2.26 -4.73 -2.74
CA LEU A 98 1.32 -5.66 -3.38
C LEU A 98 1.72 -7.10 -3.08
N PRO A 99 0.76 -8.03 -3.02
CA PRO A 99 1.05 -9.44 -2.80
C PRO A 99 1.67 -10.06 -4.05
N GLU A 100 2.57 -11.03 -3.88
CA GLU A 100 3.22 -11.76 -4.98
C GLU A 100 2.20 -12.51 -5.86
N SER A 101 1.07 -12.94 -5.29
CA SER A 101 -0.02 -13.57 -6.05
C SER A 101 -0.57 -12.69 -7.19
N LEU A 102 -0.36 -11.37 -7.15
CA LEU A 102 -0.81 -10.44 -8.21
C LEU A 102 -0.20 -10.78 -9.58
N ILE A 103 1.08 -11.17 -9.63
CA ILE A 103 1.76 -11.46 -10.90
C ILE A 103 1.41 -12.83 -11.47
N HIS A 104 0.76 -13.69 -10.68
CA HIS A 104 0.31 -15.02 -11.06
C HIS A 104 -1.15 -15.05 -11.55
N LEU A 105 -1.83 -13.90 -11.59
CA LEU A 105 -3.15 -13.78 -12.18
C LEU A 105 -3.07 -13.99 -13.71
N SER A 106 -4.20 -14.37 -14.31
CA SER A 106 -4.26 -14.58 -15.75
C SER A 106 -4.06 -13.26 -16.53
N SER A 107 -3.60 -13.36 -17.77
CA SER A 107 -3.52 -12.21 -18.69
C SER A 107 -4.85 -11.55 -18.99
N GLU A 108 -5.95 -12.27 -18.82
CA GLU A 108 -7.32 -11.77 -18.96
C GLU A 108 -7.75 -10.91 -17.76
N THR A 109 -7.00 -10.96 -16.67
CA THR A 109 -7.37 -10.27 -15.44
C THR A 109 -7.07 -8.78 -15.56
N THR A 110 -8.08 -7.98 -15.24
CA THR A 110 -7.96 -6.51 -15.19
C THR A 110 -7.62 -6.07 -13.78
N VAL A 111 -6.51 -5.34 -13.62
CA VAL A 111 -6.04 -4.86 -12.32
C VAL A 111 -5.93 -3.34 -12.34
N ASN A 112 -6.64 -2.65 -11.46
CA ASN A 112 -6.52 -1.21 -11.25
C ASN A 112 -5.99 -0.87 -9.85
N LEU A 113 -4.78 -0.34 -9.81
CA LEU A 113 -4.04 0.08 -8.60
C LEU A 113 -3.91 1.60 -8.47
N GLU A 114 -4.43 2.40 -9.41
CA GLU A 114 -4.27 3.85 -9.44
C GLU A 114 -4.72 4.52 -8.11
N GLY A 115 -4.08 5.63 -7.71
CA GLY A 115 -4.43 6.32 -6.48
C GLY A 115 -4.05 5.55 -5.21
N ASN A 116 -2.95 4.81 -5.24
CA ASN A 116 -2.34 4.19 -4.07
C ASN A 116 -0.90 4.73 -3.88
N PRO A 117 -0.45 4.97 -2.64
CA PRO A 117 0.92 5.41 -2.35
C PRO A 117 1.92 4.23 -2.44
N LEU A 118 1.98 3.57 -3.60
CA LEU A 118 2.88 2.44 -3.83
C LEU A 118 4.34 2.89 -3.71
N SER A 119 5.15 2.10 -3.00
CA SER A 119 6.57 2.40 -2.84
C SER A 119 7.30 2.37 -4.18
N GLU A 120 8.38 3.15 -4.32
CA GLU A 120 9.23 3.16 -5.53
C GLU A 120 9.70 1.75 -5.89
N ARG A 121 10.07 0.94 -4.89
CA ARG A 121 10.47 -0.46 -5.10
C ARG A 121 9.35 -1.29 -5.72
N THR A 122 8.12 -1.13 -5.23
CA THR A 122 6.96 -1.85 -5.77
C THR A 122 6.67 -1.41 -7.20
N LEU A 123 6.73 -0.10 -7.49
CA LEU A 123 6.54 0.41 -8.84
C LEU A 123 7.64 -0.06 -9.80
N GLN A 124 8.89 -0.06 -9.36
CA GLN A 124 10.03 -0.55 -10.14
C GLN A 124 9.89 -2.05 -10.44
N ALA A 125 9.57 -2.87 -9.43
CA ALA A 125 9.34 -4.30 -9.62
C ALA A 125 8.17 -4.57 -10.58
N LEU A 126 7.07 -3.83 -10.46
CA LEU A 126 5.95 -3.92 -11.40
C LEU A 126 6.38 -3.57 -12.82
N ARG A 127 7.17 -2.51 -13.01
CA ARG A 127 7.67 -2.11 -14.33
C ARG A 127 8.59 -3.17 -14.94
N GLU A 128 9.52 -3.68 -14.16
CA GLU A 128 10.45 -4.74 -14.59
C GLU A 128 9.69 -6.00 -15.00
N ILE A 129 8.74 -6.45 -14.19
CA ILE A 129 7.96 -7.67 -14.46
C ILE A 129 7.04 -7.49 -15.67
N THR A 130 6.28 -6.38 -15.74
CA THR A 130 5.31 -6.13 -16.82
C THR A 130 5.98 -5.78 -18.15
N SER A 131 7.24 -5.32 -18.13
CA SER A 131 8.01 -5.01 -19.34
C SER A 131 8.92 -6.17 -19.77
N ALA A 132 9.00 -7.25 -18.99
CA ALA A 132 9.83 -8.39 -19.31
C ALA A 132 9.32 -9.12 -20.57
N PRO A 133 10.22 -9.52 -21.49
CA PRO A 133 9.83 -10.30 -22.66
C PRO A 133 9.25 -11.65 -22.19
N GLY A 134 8.02 -11.94 -22.61
CA GLY A 134 7.30 -13.16 -22.20
C GLY A 134 6.42 -13.00 -20.96
N TYR A 135 6.23 -11.78 -20.43
CA TYR A 135 5.23 -11.52 -19.42
C TYR A 135 3.83 -11.93 -19.91
N SER A 136 3.18 -12.83 -19.15
CA SER A 136 1.85 -13.38 -19.42
C SER A 136 0.87 -13.16 -18.26
N GLY A 137 1.23 -12.28 -17.33
CA GLY A 137 0.38 -11.90 -16.20
C GLY A 137 -0.68 -10.84 -16.58
N PRO A 138 -1.41 -10.31 -15.57
CA PRO A 138 -2.53 -9.39 -15.80
C PRO A 138 -2.12 -8.05 -16.41
N ILE A 139 -3.09 -7.36 -17.00
CA ILE A 139 -2.94 -5.94 -17.36
C ILE A 139 -3.10 -5.10 -16.10
N ILE A 140 -2.01 -4.51 -15.63
CA ILE A 140 -1.96 -3.71 -14.41
C ILE A 140 -1.94 -2.23 -14.75
N ARG A 141 -2.96 -1.51 -14.32
CA ARG A 141 -3.03 -0.05 -14.37
C ARG A 141 -2.60 0.54 -13.04
N PHE A 142 -1.61 1.41 -13.07
CA PHE A 142 -1.15 2.18 -11.92
C PHE A 142 -0.74 3.58 -12.39
N ASP A 143 -0.74 4.55 -11.48
CA ASP A 143 -0.34 5.90 -11.82
C ASP A 143 1.19 5.99 -11.98
N MET A 144 1.63 6.65 -13.04
CA MET A 144 3.04 7.04 -13.19
C MET A 144 3.40 8.19 -12.23
N ALA A 145 2.40 8.81 -11.59
CA ALA A 145 2.56 9.92 -10.67
C ALA A 145 3.04 9.50 -9.25
N GLY A 146 3.22 8.21 -8.99
CA GLY A 146 4.01 7.74 -7.85
C GLY A 146 5.50 7.94 -8.11
N ALA A 147 6.06 9.03 -7.59
CA ALA A 147 7.50 9.36 -7.59
C ALA A 147 8.20 9.35 -8.97
N SER A 148 7.52 9.86 -10.01
CA SER A 148 8.15 10.24 -11.29
C SER A 148 8.59 11.71 -11.32
N ALA A 149 8.68 12.38 -10.17
CA ALA A 149 9.70 13.41 -10.07
C ALA A 149 11.02 12.66 -9.87
N PRO A 150 12.11 12.94 -10.61
CA PRO A 150 13.41 12.71 -10.01
C PRO A 150 13.32 13.39 -8.65
N ARG A 151 13.38 12.62 -7.55
CA ARG A 151 13.42 13.21 -6.23
C ARG A 151 14.63 14.10 -6.27
N GLU A 152 14.41 15.42 -6.35
CA GLU A 152 15.48 16.39 -6.24
C GLU A 152 16.19 16.01 -4.96
N THR A 153 17.46 15.62 -5.09
CA THR A 153 18.29 15.30 -3.94
C THR A 153 18.31 16.55 -3.09
N ARG A 154 17.53 16.55 -2.02
CA ARG A 154 17.56 17.65 -1.06
C ARG A 154 18.94 17.63 -0.42
N ALA A 155 19.42 18.81 -0.07
CA ALA A 155 20.74 18.93 0.53
C ALA A 155 20.85 18.03 1.77
N LEU A 156 21.99 17.35 1.92
CA LEU A 156 22.20 16.31 2.92
C LEU A 156 21.88 16.76 4.36
N HIS A 157 22.13 18.03 4.69
CA HIS A 157 21.77 18.60 6.00
C HIS A 157 20.26 18.59 6.27
N LEU A 158 19.41 18.77 5.24
CA LEU A 158 17.95 18.68 5.38
C LEU A 158 17.51 17.24 5.60
N ALA A 159 18.12 16.29 4.87
CA ALA A 159 17.84 14.88 5.06
C ALA A 159 18.27 14.41 6.46
N ALA A 160 19.45 14.80 6.93
CA ALA A 160 19.95 14.47 8.27
C ALA A 160 19.14 15.14 9.40
N ALA A 161 18.64 16.36 9.18
CA ALA A 161 17.82 17.08 10.16
C ALA A 161 16.54 16.32 10.56
N ASP A 162 15.93 15.58 9.64
CA ASP A 162 14.73 14.79 9.93
C ASP A 162 14.98 13.61 10.89
N TRP A 163 16.24 13.20 11.00
CA TRP A 163 16.68 12.11 11.89
C TRP A 163 17.23 12.61 13.21
N LEU A 164 17.89 13.76 13.24
CA LEU A 164 18.57 14.29 14.42
C LEU A 164 17.59 14.95 15.40
N VAL A 165 17.93 14.90 16.69
CA VAL A 165 17.17 15.60 17.74
C VAL A 165 17.39 17.11 17.60
N PRO A 166 16.33 17.95 17.65
CA PRO A 166 16.48 19.40 17.56
C PRO A 166 17.32 19.96 18.71
N ALA A 167 18.14 20.98 18.41
CA ALA A 167 18.95 21.68 19.41
C ALA A 167 18.08 22.36 20.47
N ARG A 168 18.65 22.53 21.66
CA ARG A 168 18.09 23.42 22.69
C ARG A 168 18.33 24.88 22.29
N GLU A 169 17.46 25.79 22.72
CA GLU A 169 17.62 27.22 22.44
C GLU A 169 19.01 27.72 22.82
N GLY A 170 19.75 28.24 21.82
CA GLY A 170 21.10 28.79 21.99
C GLY A 170 22.25 27.88 21.54
N GLU A 171 21.99 26.64 21.13
CA GLU A 171 23.00 25.72 20.57
C GLU A 171 22.88 25.61 19.03
N PRO A 172 24.00 25.45 18.30
CA PRO A 172 23.96 25.18 16.86
C PRO A 172 23.23 23.87 16.58
N ALA A 173 22.47 23.81 15.48
CA ALA A 173 21.69 22.62 15.16
C ALA A 173 22.65 21.46 14.86
N PRO A 174 22.39 20.23 15.36
CA PRO A 174 23.24 19.08 15.04
C PRO A 174 23.32 18.81 13.52
N ALA A 175 22.29 19.21 12.79
CA ALA A 175 22.24 19.17 11.33
C ALA A 175 23.21 20.14 10.64
N ASP A 176 23.69 21.19 11.32
CA ASP A 176 24.55 22.20 10.72
C ASP A 176 25.90 21.62 10.28
N ARG A 177 26.38 20.58 10.98
CA ARG A 177 27.63 19.87 10.63
C ARG A 177 27.54 19.16 9.29
N TRP A 178 26.33 18.78 8.88
CA TRP A 178 26.05 18.13 7.59
C TRP A 178 26.06 19.08 6.39
N HIS A 179 26.14 20.40 6.60
CA HIS A 179 26.41 21.34 5.51
C HIS A 179 27.81 21.14 4.91
N MET A 180 28.80 20.80 5.74
CA MET A 180 30.18 20.57 5.28
C MET A 180 30.29 19.29 4.44
N PHE A 181 29.59 18.24 4.87
CA PHE A 181 29.54 16.95 4.16
C PHE A 181 28.67 16.98 2.91
N GLY A 182 27.77 17.97 2.78
CA GLY A 182 26.91 18.15 1.60
C GLY A 182 27.65 18.48 0.30
N GLN A 183 28.94 18.83 0.37
CA GLN A 183 29.81 19.13 -0.78
C GLN A 183 30.71 17.94 -1.16
N GLU A 184 30.67 16.84 -0.41
CA GLU A 184 31.53 15.67 -0.65
C GLU A 184 30.97 14.76 -1.75
N ASP A 185 31.88 14.03 -2.40
CA ASP A 185 31.50 13.02 -3.39
C ASP A 185 30.58 11.98 -2.74
N ASN A 186 29.42 11.73 -3.35
CA ASN A 186 28.34 10.84 -2.88
C ASN A 186 27.40 11.40 -1.80
N ALA A 187 27.51 12.68 -1.41
CA ALA A 187 26.57 13.31 -0.48
C ALA A 187 25.10 13.21 -0.94
N ASP A 188 24.87 13.36 -2.26
CA ASP A 188 23.56 13.19 -2.89
C ASP A 188 23.01 11.76 -2.73
N ALA A 189 23.87 10.76 -2.93
CA ALA A 189 23.49 9.35 -2.79
C ALA A 189 23.15 9.02 -1.32
N PHE A 190 23.88 9.60 -0.38
CA PHE A 190 23.64 9.41 1.05
C PHE A 190 22.38 10.15 1.54
N SER A 191 22.13 11.36 1.05
CA SER A 191 20.88 12.10 1.30
C SER A 191 19.67 11.27 0.86
N LEU A 192 19.76 10.73 -0.35
CA LEU A 192 18.70 9.91 -0.93
C LEU A 192 18.54 8.56 -0.20
N PHE A 193 19.62 8.01 0.38
CA PHE A 193 19.56 6.85 1.25
C PHE A 193 18.79 7.15 2.55
N LEU A 194 19.08 8.27 3.22
CA LEU A 194 18.37 8.67 4.45
C LEU A 194 16.89 8.89 4.20
N ASP A 195 16.53 9.49 3.06
CA ASP A 195 15.14 9.66 2.66
C ASP A 195 14.45 8.30 2.46
N ARG A 196 15.08 7.36 1.72
CA ARG A 196 14.53 6.01 1.55
C ARG A 196 14.42 5.24 2.86
N LEU A 197 15.37 5.42 3.78
CA LEU A 197 15.37 4.73 5.07
C LEU A 197 14.19 5.16 5.95
N SER A 198 13.74 6.41 5.80
CA SER A 198 12.61 6.97 6.55
C SER A 198 11.25 6.40 6.09
N GLU A 199 11.20 5.73 4.94
CA GLU A 199 9.99 5.11 4.41
C GLU A 199 9.83 3.64 4.82
N THR A 200 10.80 3.11 5.57
CA THR A 200 10.76 1.72 6.02
C THR A 200 9.75 1.52 7.15
N GLU A 201 9.15 0.33 7.25
CA GLU A 201 8.22 0.02 8.35
C GLU A 201 8.87 0.14 9.73
N ASN A 202 10.19 -0.03 9.82
CA ASN A 202 10.94 0.17 11.05
C ASN A 202 10.91 1.64 11.47
N PHE A 203 11.01 2.59 10.54
CA PHE A 203 10.86 4.01 10.86
C PHE A 203 9.45 4.35 11.37
N ILE A 204 8.41 3.76 10.77
CA ILE A 204 7.00 4.07 11.09
C ILE A 204 6.57 3.43 12.42
N LYS A 205 7.06 2.22 12.73
CA LYS A 205 6.59 1.41 13.87
C LYS A 205 7.55 1.37 15.06
N ASP A 206 8.83 1.67 14.86
CA ASP A 206 9.86 1.54 15.89
C ASP A 206 10.51 2.89 16.23
N ALA A 207 10.07 3.49 17.33
CA ALA A 207 10.65 4.71 17.85
C ALA A 207 12.13 4.55 18.26
N GLY A 208 12.55 3.33 18.61
CA GLY A 208 13.94 2.98 18.91
C GLY A 208 14.82 2.97 17.66
N PHE A 209 14.27 2.58 16.50
CA PHE A 209 14.99 2.60 15.23
C PHE A 209 15.42 4.02 14.85
N LYS A 210 14.51 5.01 14.96
CA LYS A 210 14.85 6.42 14.71
C LYS A 210 15.96 6.91 15.66
N ALA A 211 15.88 6.54 16.95
CA ALA A 211 16.89 6.92 17.94
C ALA A 211 18.27 6.29 17.65
N GLN A 212 18.31 5.02 17.20
CA GLN A 212 19.56 4.35 16.80
C GLN A 212 20.21 5.02 15.59
N ILE A 213 19.43 5.32 14.55
CA ILE A 213 19.93 6.04 13.38
C ILE A 213 20.38 7.45 13.74
N SER A 214 19.64 8.16 14.60
CA SER A 214 20.06 9.47 15.13
C SER A 214 21.39 9.40 15.88
N SER A 215 21.59 8.39 16.73
CA SER A 215 22.85 8.20 17.46
C SER A 215 24.00 7.86 16.53
N TRP A 216 23.73 7.07 15.49
CA TRP A 216 24.72 6.71 14.48
C TRP A 216 25.13 7.95 13.67
N LEU A 217 24.18 8.74 13.18
CA LEU A 217 24.43 10.00 12.46
C LEU A 217 25.19 11.02 13.32
N ALA A 218 24.95 11.04 14.63
CA ALA A 218 25.70 11.90 15.55
C ALA A 218 27.17 11.45 15.76
N GLN A 219 27.50 10.19 15.46
CA GLN A 219 28.85 9.63 15.60
C GLN A 219 29.63 9.63 14.28
N THR A 220 28.93 9.59 13.14
CA THR A 220 29.55 9.50 11.80
C THR A 220 29.84 10.85 11.14
N GLY A 221 29.40 11.98 11.72
CA GLY A 221 29.71 13.35 11.28
C GLY A 221 30.47 14.18 12.32
#